data_AF-A0A501XJE3-F1
#
_entry.id   AF-A0A501XJE3-F1
#
_cell.length_a   1.000
_cell.length_b   1.000
_cell.length_c   1.000
_cell.angle_alpha   90.00
_cell.angle_beta   90.00
_cell.angle_gamma   90.00
#
_symmetry.space_group_name_H-M   'P 1'
#
loop_
_entity.id
_entity.type
_entity.pdbx_description
1 polymer ?
#
loop_
_entity_poly.entity_id
_entity_poly.type
_entity_poly.pdbx_seq_one_letter_code
_entity_poly.pdbx_strand_id
1 'polypeptide(L)'
;MTSCILRSWLVAWAVAVFLPSALIAGFGLAPGNAAVGLSALPGATWAVADEMGPAAKLLLGGLLLAAFLLVERRQLRKPGGRAVLAMAGAVVAMLATIALLPEAWSRGFASGLSGQRFDPALLAAYLPGALFAGIVFAGSVSRCLRSKI
;
A
#
# COMPACT_ATOMS: atom_id res chain seq x y z
N MET A 1 -1.95 -11.59 -20.37
CA MET A 1 -2.28 -10.32 -19.68
C MET A 1 -2.49 -10.53 -18.17
N THR A 2 -3.39 -11.43 -17.76
CA THR A 2 -3.73 -11.71 -16.34
C THR A 2 -2.52 -12.01 -15.45
N SER A 3 -1.57 -12.83 -15.93
CA SER A 3 -0.35 -13.15 -15.18
C SER A 3 0.53 -11.92 -14.89
N CYS A 4 0.55 -10.94 -15.79
CA CYS A 4 1.32 -9.70 -15.60
C CYS A 4 0.65 -8.82 -14.55
N ILE A 5 -0.67 -8.70 -14.61
CA ILE A 5 -1.44 -7.91 -13.64
C ILE A 5 -1.28 -8.49 -12.24
N LEU A 6 -1.47 -9.81 -12.08
CA LEU A 6 -1.41 -10.45 -10.76
C LEU A 6 -0.02 -10.33 -10.12
N ARG A 7 1.05 -10.56 -10.89
CA ARG A 7 2.42 -10.40 -10.38
C ARG A 7 2.73 -8.95 -10.00
N SER A 8 2.37 -8.00 -10.85
CA SER A 8 2.56 -6.56 -10.56
C SER A 8 1.74 -6.09 -9.37
N TRP A 9 0.51 -6.61 -9.22
CA TRP A 9 -0.34 -6.34 -8.06
C TRP A 9 0.31 -6.85 -6.78
N LEU A 10 0.85 -8.07 -6.77
CA LEU A 10 1.48 -8.63 -5.57
C LEU A 10 2.67 -7.77 -5.09
N VAL A 11 3.50 -7.31 -6.02
CA VAL A 11 4.62 -6.41 -5.69
C VAL A 11 4.12 -5.06 -5.19
N ALA A 12 3.10 -4.48 -5.83
CA ALA A 12 2.50 -3.22 -5.39
C ALA A 12 1.83 -3.34 -4.02
N TRP A 13 1.17 -4.45 -3.74
CA TRP A 13 0.58 -4.76 -2.44
C TRP A 13 1.66 -4.85 -1.35
N ALA A 14 2.76 -5.54 -1.62
CA ALA A 14 3.89 -5.57 -0.69
C ALA A 14 4.42 -4.16 -0.41
N VAL A 15 4.57 -3.31 -1.43
CA VAL A 15 4.97 -1.90 -1.23
C VAL A 15 3.96 -1.14 -0.38
N ALA A 16 2.66 -1.32 -0.62
CA ALA A 16 1.60 -0.65 0.12
C ALA A 16 1.52 -1.07 1.60
N VAL A 17 2.07 -2.23 1.96
CA VAL A 17 2.15 -2.72 3.35
C VAL A 17 3.49 -2.31 3.97
N PHE A 18 4.60 -2.71 3.37
CA PHE A 18 5.92 -2.61 3.98
C PHE A 18 6.51 -1.19 3.94
N LEU A 19 6.20 -0.37 2.93
CA LEU A 19 6.73 0.99 2.90
C LEU A 19 6.12 1.85 4.02
N PRO A 20 4.80 1.87 4.26
CA PRO A 20 4.25 2.53 5.44
C PRO A 20 4.78 1.96 6.76
N SER A 21 4.93 0.63 6.88
CA SER A 21 5.51 0.02 8.08
C SER A 21 6.93 0.52 8.35
N ALA A 22 7.76 0.69 7.31
CA ALA A 22 9.09 1.23 7.44
C ALA A 22 9.08 2.70 7.87
N LEU A 23 8.17 3.50 7.32
CA LEU A 23 8.01 4.90 7.73
C LEU A 23 7.52 5.01 9.18
N ILE A 24 6.54 4.20 9.58
CA ILE A 24 6.01 4.15 10.95
C ILE A 24 7.11 3.77 11.94
N ALA A 25 7.91 2.74 11.64
CA ALA A 25 9.03 2.35 12.47
C ALA A 25 10.14 3.41 12.52
N GLY A 26 10.55 3.91 11.34
CA GLY A 26 11.64 4.87 11.21
C GLY A 26 11.36 6.22 11.86
N PHE A 27 10.10 6.65 11.91
CA PHE A 27 9.68 7.89 12.55
C PHE A 27 9.10 7.71 13.96
N GLY A 28 9.05 6.48 14.49
CA GLY A 28 8.51 6.22 15.83
C GLY A 28 7.02 6.57 15.96
N LEU A 29 6.24 6.33 14.90
CA LEU A 29 4.81 6.65 14.88
C LEU A 29 3.94 5.58 15.57
N ALA A 30 4.52 4.42 15.89
CA ALA A 30 3.84 3.39 16.66
C ALA A 30 3.80 3.76 18.16
N PRO A 31 2.68 3.56 18.87
CA PRO A 31 2.57 3.91 20.28
C PRO A 31 3.67 3.27 21.13
N GLY A 32 4.35 4.06 21.95
CA GLY A 32 5.37 3.59 22.88
C GLY A 32 6.72 3.20 22.25
N ASN A 33 6.89 3.37 20.93
CA ASN A 33 8.13 3.03 20.24
C ASN A 33 8.91 4.29 19.85
N ALA A 34 10.23 4.28 20.11
CA ALA A 34 11.13 5.29 19.58
C ALA A 34 11.45 5.03 18.09
N ALA A 35 11.80 6.10 17.37
CA ALA A 35 12.35 6.00 16.03
C ALA A 35 13.58 5.09 16.01
N VAL A 36 13.64 4.16 15.05
CA VAL A 36 14.75 3.22 14.92
C VAL A 36 15.79 3.69 13.90
N GLY A 37 17.06 3.39 14.16
CA GLY A 37 18.15 3.64 13.21
C GLY A 37 18.09 2.71 11.99
N LEU A 38 18.80 3.08 10.92
CA LEU A 38 18.81 2.35 9.64
C LEU A 38 19.20 0.87 9.75
N SER A 39 20.06 0.52 10.70
CA SER A 39 20.50 -0.86 10.93
C SER A 39 19.40 -1.76 11.51
N ALA A 40 18.49 -1.20 12.31
CA ALA A 40 17.36 -1.92 12.91
C ALA A 40 16.07 -1.78 12.09
N LEU A 41 16.04 -0.87 11.11
CA LEU A 41 14.87 -0.55 10.31
C LEU A 41 14.26 -1.77 9.59
N PRO A 42 15.02 -2.70 8.98
CA PRO A 42 14.42 -3.87 8.35
C PRO A 42 13.61 -4.71 9.35
N GLY A 43 14.20 -5.05 10.50
CA GLY A 43 13.53 -5.84 11.54
C GLY A 43 12.30 -5.13 12.11
N ALA A 44 12.40 -3.83 12.37
CA ALA A 44 11.27 -3.04 12.86
C ALA A 44 10.15 -2.91 11.83
N THR A 45 10.50 -2.80 10.53
CA THR A 45 9.52 -2.80 9.44
C THR A 45 8.70 -4.09 9.42
N TRP A 46 9.37 -5.24 9.56
CA TRP A 46 8.70 -6.54 9.66
C TRP A 46 7.80 -6.62 10.89
N ALA A 47 8.28 -6.19 12.05
CA ALA A 47 7.47 -6.19 13.27
C ALA A 47 6.19 -5.36 13.12
N VAL A 48 6.29 -4.13 12.60
CA VAL A 48 5.10 -3.28 12.33
C VAL A 48 4.17 -3.91 11.30
N ALA A 49 4.73 -4.53 10.26
CA ALA A 49 3.94 -5.23 9.26
C ALA A 49 3.23 -6.47 9.82
N ASP A 50 3.82 -7.18 10.79
CA ASP A 50 3.22 -8.36 11.43
C ASP A 50 2.11 -8.00 12.42
N GLU A 51 2.23 -6.85 13.08
CA GLU A 51 1.16 -6.32 13.92
C GLU A 51 -0.10 -5.98 13.12
N MET A 52 0.07 -5.52 11.88
CA MET A 52 -1.03 -5.26 10.95
C MET A 52 -1.86 -6.54 10.72
N GLY A 53 -3.11 -6.49 11.18
CA GLY A 53 -4.04 -7.62 11.12
C GLY A 53 -4.26 -8.15 9.70
N PRO A 54 -4.54 -9.46 9.55
CA PRO A 54 -4.74 -10.08 8.24
C PRO A 54 -5.93 -9.47 7.48
N ALA A 55 -6.99 -9.08 8.18
CA ALA A 55 -8.15 -8.42 7.58
C ALA A 55 -7.77 -7.10 6.88
N ALA A 56 -6.93 -6.28 7.52
CA ALA A 56 -6.45 -5.03 6.94
C ALA A 56 -5.65 -5.27 5.65
N LYS A 57 -4.73 -6.26 5.69
CA LYS A 57 -3.89 -6.64 4.56
C LYS A 57 -4.72 -7.14 3.37
N LEU A 58 -5.72 -7.98 3.64
CA LEU A 58 -6.60 -8.55 2.61
C LEU A 58 -7.54 -7.49 2.03
N LEU A 59 -8.13 -6.62 2.86
CA LEU A 59 -8.99 -5.54 2.37
C LEU A 59 -8.20 -4.58 1.49
N LEU A 60 -7.01 -4.14 1.93
CA LEU A 60 -6.12 -3.30 1.15
C LEU A 60 -5.73 -3.98 -0.17
N GLY A 61 -5.33 -5.24 -0.11
CA GLY A 61 -4.98 -6.03 -1.30
C GLY A 61 -6.13 -6.14 -2.29
N GLY A 62 -7.34 -6.45 -1.82
CA GLY A 62 -8.54 -6.55 -2.64
C GLY A 62 -8.92 -5.23 -3.30
N LEU A 63 -8.90 -4.12 -2.54
CA LEU A 63 -9.19 -2.80 -3.06
C LEU A 63 -8.13 -2.31 -4.06
N LEU A 64 -6.84 -2.59 -3.81
CA LEU A 64 -5.77 -2.32 -4.76
C LEU A 64 -5.96 -3.13 -6.05
N LEU A 65 -6.29 -4.42 -5.94
CA LEU A 65 -6.55 -5.25 -7.11
C LEU A 65 -7.70 -4.69 -7.94
N ALA A 66 -8.82 -4.36 -7.29
CA ALA A 66 -9.98 -3.77 -7.94
C ALA A 66 -9.62 -2.45 -8.66
N ALA A 67 -8.91 -1.55 -7.98
CA ALA A 67 -8.45 -0.28 -8.56
C ALA A 67 -7.56 -0.51 -9.78
N PHE A 68 -6.56 -1.38 -9.69
CA PHE A 68 -5.64 -1.67 -10.79
C PHE A 68 -6.32 -2.38 -11.97
N LEU A 69 -7.29 -3.26 -11.73
CA LEU A 69 -8.11 -3.83 -12.79
C LEU A 69 -8.91 -2.75 -13.54
N LEU A 70 -9.45 -1.76 -12.83
CA LEU A 70 -10.14 -0.62 -13.46
C LEU A 70 -9.17 0.20 -14.32
N VAL A 71 -7.94 0.45 -13.86
CA VAL A 71 -6.91 1.14 -14.64
C VAL A 71 -6.60 0.39 -15.94
N GLU A 72 -6.38 -0.93 -15.87
CA GLU A 72 -6.05 -1.73 -17.05
C GLU A 72 -7.25 -1.89 -18.00
N ARG A 73 -8.50 -1.92 -17.47
CA ARG A 73 -9.71 -1.91 -18.31
C ARG A 73 -9.86 -0.65 -19.15
N ARG A 74 -9.30 0.50 -18.71
CA ARG A 74 -9.28 1.75 -19.50
C ARG A 74 -8.29 1.72 -20.67
N GLN A 75 -7.48 0.66 -20.81
CA GLN A 75 -6.52 0.44 -21.89
C GLN A 75 -5.64 1.66 -22.23
N LEU A 76 -5.17 2.37 -21.19
CA LEU A 76 -4.33 3.54 -21.41
C LEU A 76 -3.03 3.15 -22.11
N ARG A 77 -2.83 3.70 -23.32
CA ARG A 77 -1.62 3.52 -24.14
C ARG A 77 -0.45 4.38 -23.66
N LYS A 78 -0.74 5.54 -23.05
CA LYS A 78 0.30 6.47 -22.56
C LYS A 78 0.80 6.03 -21.17
N PRO A 79 2.11 5.82 -20.97
CA PRO A 79 2.65 5.32 -19.71
C PRO A 79 2.42 6.29 -18.54
N GLY A 80 2.50 7.61 -18.78
CA GLY A 80 2.22 8.62 -17.75
C GLY A 80 0.78 8.59 -17.25
N GLY A 81 -0.20 8.47 -18.16
CA GLY A 81 -1.61 8.40 -17.78
C GLY A 81 -1.93 7.15 -16.96
N ARG A 82 -1.34 6.01 -17.32
CA ARG A 82 -1.46 4.77 -16.54
C ARG A 82 -0.90 4.92 -15.12
N ALA A 83 0.28 5.52 -14.98
CA ALA A 83 0.89 5.76 -13.67
C ALA A 83 0.02 6.68 -12.80
N VAL A 84 -0.48 7.78 -13.35
CA VAL A 84 -1.35 8.72 -12.62
C VAL A 84 -2.63 8.03 -12.13
N LEU A 85 -3.31 7.26 -12.99
CA LEU A 85 -4.51 6.53 -12.55
C LEU A 85 -4.19 5.43 -11.54
N ALA A 86 -3.06 4.73 -11.67
CA ALA A 86 -2.65 3.72 -10.70
C ALA A 86 -2.32 4.34 -9.33
N MET A 87 -1.64 5.49 -9.30
CA MET A 87 -1.38 6.24 -8.07
C MET A 87 -2.69 6.69 -7.41
N ALA A 88 -3.59 7.32 -8.18
CA ALA A 88 -4.88 7.77 -7.67
C ALA A 88 -5.72 6.58 -7.14
N GLY A 89 -5.77 5.48 -7.90
CA GLY A 89 -6.46 4.27 -7.49
C GLY A 89 -5.89 3.64 -6.22
N ALA A 90 -4.56 3.63 -6.06
CA ALA A 90 -3.92 3.11 -4.86
C ALA A 90 -4.17 3.99 -3.63
N VAL A 91 -4.14 5.32 -3.79
CA VAL A 91 -4.49 6.26 -2.72
C VAL A 91 -5.96 6.07 -2.30
N VAL A 92 -6.88 5.99 -3.25
CA VAL A 92 -8.30 5.72 -2.96
C VAL A 92 -8.47 4.37 -2.26
N ALA A 93 -7.77 3.32 -2.70
CA ALA A 93 -7.81 2.01 -2.04
C ALA A 93 -7.31 2.07 -0.59
N MET A 94 -6.23 2.80 -0.32
CA MET A 94 -5.71 3.01 1.03
C MET A 94 -6.72 3.76 1.91
N LEU A 95 -7.23 4.90 1.44
CA LEU A 95 -8.20 5.70 2.18
C LEU A 95 -9.52 4.94 2.41
N ALA A 96 -9.98 4.17 1.42
CA ALA A 96 -11.14 3.30 1.55
C ALA A 96 -10.89 2.16 2.56
N THR A 97 -9.69 1.58 2.59
CA THR A 97 -9.32 0.59 3.62
C THR A 97 -9.43 1.21 5.01
N ILE A 98 -8.85 2.39 5.21
CA ILE A 98 -8.93 3.14 6.47
C ILE A 98 -10.38 3.46 6.86
N ALA A 99 -11.19 3.91 5.90
CA ALA A 99 -12.58 4.30 6.13
C ALA A 99 -13.50 3.11 6.46
N LEU A 100 -13.32 1.99 5.76
CA LEU A 100 -14.26 0.87 5.77
C LEU A 100 -13.88 -0.23 6.76
N LEU A 101 -12.61 -0.32 7.16
CA LEU A 101 -12.18 -1.36 8.09
C LEU A 101 -12.83 -1.14 9.46
N PRO A 102 -13.56 -2.14 10.00
CA PRO A 102 -14.10 -2.07 11.36
C PRO A 102 -12.96 -2.00 12.39
N GLU A 103 -13.20 -1.29 13.49
CA GLU A 103 -12.20 -1.11 14.55
C GLU A 103 -11.76 -2.43 15.18
N ALA A 104 -12.68 -3.38 15.36
CA ALA A 104 -12.36 -4.72 15.86
C ALA A 104 -11.35 -5.49 14.97
N TRP A 105 -11.19 -5.09 13.71
CA TRP A 105 -10.32 -5.74 12.72
C TRP A 105 -9.13 -4.86 12.32
N SER A 106 -8.95 -3.69 12.93
CA SER A 106 -7.91 -2.71 12.58
C SER A 106 -6.63 -2.84 13.41
N ARG A 107 -6.41 -3.97 14.11
CA ARG A 107 -5.18 -4.20 14.90
C ARG A 107 -3.92 -3.80 14.11
N GLY A 108 -3.10 -2.91 14.70
CA GLY A 108 -1.84 -2.46 14.11
C GLY A 108 -2.00 -1.60 12.84
N PHE A 109 -3.20 -1.09 12.55
CA PHE A 109 -3.49 -0.30 11.36
C PHE A 109 -4.54 0.79 11.63
N ALA A 110 -4.34 2.00 11.11
CA ALA A 110 -5.31 3.10 11.24
C ALA A 110 -5.83 3.27 12.69
N SER A 111 -7.14 3.16 12.91
CA SER A 111 -7.74 3.32 14.24
C SER A 111 -7.23 2.31 15.27
N GLY A 112 -6.85 1.10 14.87
CA GLY A 112 -6.30 0.12 15.80
C GLY A 112 -4.81 0.31 16.08
N LEU A 113 -4.18 1.33 15.49
CA LEU A 113 -2.82 1.77 15.82
C LEU A 113 -2.82 3.08 16.63
N SER A 114 -3.63 4.08 16.27
CA SER A 114 -3.62 5.40 16.94
C SER A 114 -4.86 5.72 17.77
N GLY A 115 -5.91 4.89 17.72
CA GLY A 115 -7.23 5.21 18.26
C GLY A 115 -8.05 6.17 17.40
N GLN A 116 -7.47 6.70 16.31
CA GLN A 116 -8.17 7.58 15.35
C GLN A 116 -8.12 7.01 13.94
N ARG A 117 -9.26 7.05 13.23
CA ARG A 117 -9.35 6.48 11.88
C ARG A 117 -8.45 7.21 10.88
N PHE A 118 -8.45 8.53 10.89
CA PHE A 118 -7.66 9.39 10.00
C PHE A 118 -6.65 10.22 10.79
N ASP A 119 -5.77 9.54 11.53
CA ASP A 119 -4.64 10.19 12.19
C ASP A 119 -3.71 10.84 11.15
N PRO A 120 -3.46 12.17 11.21
CA PRO A 120 -2.64 12.86 10.22
C PRO A 120 -1.19 12.36 10.14
N ALA A 121 -0.61 11.94 11.26
CA ALA A 121 0.77 11.46 11.30
C ALA A 121 0.88 10.08 10.62
N LEU A 122 -0.07 9.18 10.87
CA LEU A 122 -0.12 7.88 10.17
C LEU A 122 -0.48 8.04 8.70
N LEU A 123 -1.39 8.95 8.35
CA LEU A 123 -1.71 9.26 6.96
C LEU A 123 -0.47 9.71 6.17
N ALA A 124 0.39 10.52 6.79
CA ALA A 124 1.66 10.93 6.18
C ALA A 124 2.59 9.74 5.86
N ALA A 125 2.46 8.61 6.57
CA ALA A 125 3.16 7.36 6.25
C ALA A 125 2.42 6.50 5.20
N TYR A 126 1.08 6.40 5.29
CA TYR A 126 0.29 5.58 4.39
C TYR A 126 0.24 6.12 2.95
N LEU A 127 0.13 7.44 2.77
CA LEU A 127 0.00 8.07 1.46
C LEU A 127 1.22 7.84 0.55
N PRO A 128 2.48 8.03 0.99
CA PRO A 128 3.64 7.64 0.22
C PRO A 128 3.61 6.15 -0.17
N GLY A 129 3.29 5.25 0.77
CA GLY A 129 3.14 3.82 0.50
C GLY A 129 2.19 3.52 -0.66
N ALA A 130 1.01 4.13 -0.62
CA ALA A 130 0.00 3.99 -1.66
C ALA A 130 0.45 4.57 -3.01
N LEU A 131 1.06 5.76 -3.02
CA LEU A 131 1.58 6.39 -4.24
C LEU A 131 2.67 5.51 -4.89
N PHE A 132 3.64 5.05 -4.12
CA PHE A 132 4.71 4.18 -4.60
C PHE A 132 4.16 2.83 -5.08
N ALA A 133 3.14 2.27 -4.42
CA ALA A 133 2.46 1.07 -4.90
C ALA A 133 1.86 1.26 -6.30
N GLY A 134 1.20 2.40 -6.55
CA GLY A 134 0.68 2.74 -7.88
C GLY A 134 1.77 2.87 -8.95
N ILE A 135 2.89 3.54 -8.63
CA ILE A 135 4.05 3.67 -9.53
C ILE A 135 4.63 2.29 -9.85
N VAL A 136 4.85 1.46 -8.82
CA VAL A 136 5.42 0.12 -8.95
C VAL A 136 4.52 -0.78 -9.77
N PHE A 137 3.20 -0.73 -9.56
CA PHE A 137 2.24 -1.47 -10.38
C PHE A 137 2.35 -1.06 -11.86
N ALA A 138 2.22 0.24 -12.16
CA ALA A 138 2.23 0.76 -13.52
C ALA A 138 3.55 0.46 -14.25
N GLY A 139 4.68 0.58 -13.54
CA GLY A 139 6.00 0.23 -14.07
C GLY A 139 6.12 -1.26 -14.36
N SER A 140 5.76 -2.11 -13.40
CA SER A 140 5.90 -3.56 -13.48
C SER A 140 5.01 -4.16 -14.57
N VAL A 141 3.74 -3.73 -14.65
CA VAL A 141 2.82 -4.23 -15.68
C VAL A 141 3.26 -3.80 -17.08
N SER A 142 3.75 -2.57 -17.22
CA SER A 142 4.22 -2.05 -18.51
C SER A 142 5.50 -2.72 -19.00
N ARG A 143 6.36 -3.19 -18.08
CA ARG A 143 7.54 -4.01 -18.45
C ARG A 143 7.12 -5.43 -18.85
N CYS A 144 6.25 -6.07 -18.06
CA CYS A 144 5.79 -7.43 -18.35
C CYS A 144 4.99 -7.55 -19.66
N LEU A 145 4.19 -6.53 -20.00
CA LEU A 145 3.47 -6.50 -21.27
C LEU A 145 4.42 -6.27 -22.46
N ARG A 146 5.47 -5.44 -22.29
CA ARG A 146 6.49 -5.22 -23.32
C ARG A 146 7.35 -6.44 -23.60
N SER A 147 7.67 -7.25 -22.58
CA SER A 147 8.49 -8.46 -22.77
C SER A 147 7.75 -9.63 -23.41
N LYS A 148 6.44 -9.49 -23.70
CA LYS A 148 5.59 -10.53 -24.29
C LYS A 148 5.13 -10.20 -25.72
N ILE A 149 5.53 -9.05 -26.24
CA ILE A 149 5.31 -8.59 -27.62
C ILE A 149 6.64 -8.73 -28.34
#